data_AF-Q39A86-F1
#
_entry.id   AF-Q39A86-F1
#
_cell.length_a   1.000
_cell.length_b   1.000
_cell.length_c   1.000
_cell.angle_alpha   90.00
_cell.angle_beta   90.00
_cell.angle_gamma   90.00
#
_symmetry.space_group_name_H-M   'P 1'
#
loop_
_entity.id
_entity.type
_entity.pdbx_description
1 polymer ?
#
loop_
_entity_poly.entity_id
_entity_poly.type
_entity_poly.pdbx_seq_one_letter_code
_entity_poly.pdbx_strand_id
1 'polypeptide(L)'
;MPVRKLAFTLFALTLVALVLFVSNPGSEILYVIGSFIFAIGYGLSYSTLNGMAVNLASEKGLSASASSQVFTIAYFTGLFGFPYVASVLVTHGGVNWMIVATIAVVVINLLMLTHTSLRRDTAQIAAR
;
A
#
# COMPACT_ATOMS: atom_id res chain seq x y z
N MET A 1 12.06 -7.52 11.03
CA MET A 1 10.84 -8.29 11.36
C MET A 1 9.60 -7.44 11.71
N PRO A 2 9.63 -6.34 12.49
CA PRO A 2 8.40 -5.61 12.86
C PRO A 2 7.77 -4.80 11.71
N VAL A 3 8.58 -4.22 10.83
CA VAL A 3 8.12 -3.29 9.77
C VAL A 3 7.23 -3.95 8.72
N ARG A 4 7.44 -5.24 8.41
CA ARG A 4 6.60 -5.99 7.44
C ARG A 4 5.20 -6.27 7.98
N LYS A 5 5.10 -6.66 9.27
CA LYS A 5 3.80 -6.85 9.93
C LYS A 5 3.04 -5.55 9.98
N LEU A 6 3.73 -4.45 10.30
CA LEU A 6 3.15 -3.11 10.24
C LEU A 6 2.62 -2.78 8.83
N ALA A 7 3.44 -2.95 7.79
CA ALA A 7 3.02 -2.69 6.41
C ALA A 7 1.79 -3.53 6.01
N PHE A 8 1.73 -4.80 6.42
CA PHE A 8 0.59 -5.65 6.17
C PHE A 8 -0.68 -5.12 6.86
N THR A 9 -0.60 -4.79 8.15
CA THR A 9 -1.73 -4.23 8.91
C THR A 9 -2.21 -2.92 8.29
N LEU A 10 -1.29 -2.03 7.91
CA LEU A 10 -1.61 -0.76 7.27
C LEU A 10 -2.36 -0.96 5.95
N PHE A 11 -1.86 -1.82 5.06
CA PHE A 11 -2.55 -2.14 3.81
C PHE A 11 -3.88 -2.85 4.01
N ALA A 12 -4.00 -3.74 5.00
CA ALA A 12 -5.26 -4.37 5.35
C ALA A 12 -6.29 -3.36 5.83
N LEU A 13 -5.91 -2.40 6.68
CA LEU A 13 -6.78 -1.31 7.13
C LEU A 13 -7.21 -0.43 5.95
N THR A 14 -6.27 -0.03 5.08
CA THR A 14 -6.59 0.72 3.85
C THR A 14 -7.59 -0.05 2.99
N LEU A 15 -7.39 -1.36 2.80
CA LEU A 15 -8.30 -2.21 2.03
C LEU A 15 -9.70 -2.24 2.64
N VAL A 16 -9.81 -2.45 3.96
CA VAL A 16 -11.08 -2.45 4.69
C VAL A 16 -11.81 -1.12 4.50
N ALA A 17 -11.12 0.01 4.63
CA ALA A 17 -11.72 1.32 4.43
C ALA A 17 -12.24 1.51 3.00
N LEU A 18 -11.45 1.13 1.98
CA LEU A 18 -11.89 1.23 0.58
C LEU A 18 -13.11 0.35 0.30
N VAL A 19 -13.18 -0.86 0.88
CA VAL A 19 -14.34 -1.73 0.77
C VAL A 19 -15.57 -1.12 1.44
N LEU A 20 -15.41 -0.45 2.58
CA LEU A 20 -16.52 0.28 3.23
C LEU A 20 -17.05 1.40 2.35
N PHE A 21 -16.16 2.19 1.72
CA PHE A 21 -16.56 3.29 0.84
C PHE A 21 -17.38 2.83 -0.37
N VAL A 22 -17.03 1.70 -0.99
CA VAL A 22 -17.75 1.20 -2.18
C VAL A 22 -19.04 0.46 -1.82
N SER A 23 -19.10 -0.20 -0.66
CA SER A 23 -20.23 -1.07 -0.31
C SER A 23 -21.43 -0.32 0.27
N ASN A 24 -21.22 0.84 0.90
CA ASN A 24 -22.27 1.57 1.62
C ASN A 24 -22.21 3.09 1.37
N PRO A 25 -22.35 3.55 0.11
CA PRO A 25 -22.18 4.97 -0.24
C PRO A 25 -23.21 5.91 0.41
N GLY A 26 -24.35 5.39 0.88
CA GLY A 26 -25.42 6.19 1.48
C GLY A 26 -25.34 6.40 3.00
N SER A 27 -24.37 5.80 3.69
CA SER A 27 -24.27 5.87 5.16
C SER A 27 -23.17 6.82 5.62
N GLU A 28 -23.57 7.96 6.18
CA GLU A 28 -22.64 8.96 6.73
C GLU A 28 -21.77 8.39 7.86
N ILE A 29 -22.35 7.55 8.73
CA ILE A 29 -21.63 6.92 9.83
C ILE A 29 -20.52 6.00 9.30
N LEU A 30 -20.84 5.17 8.30
CA LEU A 30 -19.84 4.27 7.70
C LEU A 30 -18.78 5.04 6.92
N TYR A 31 -19.14 6.15 6.28
CA TYR A 31 -18.19 7.04 5.65
C TYR A 31 -17.19 7.64 6.66
N VAL A 32 -17.67 8.11 7.82
CA VAL A 32 -16.81 8.65 8.88
C VAL A 32 -15.89 7.56 9.44
N ILE A 33 -16.44 6.38 9.78
CA ILE A 33 -15.66 5.24 10.27
C ILE A 33 -14.61 4.83 9.23
N GLY A 34 -15.01 4.68 7.97
CA GLY A 34 -14.11 4.35 6.87
C GLY A 34 -12.99 5.38 6.71
N SER A 35 -13.28 6.67 6.88
CA SER A 35 -12.30 7.74 6.82
C SER A 35 -11.26 7.67 7.93
N PHE A 36 -11.67 7.36 9.17
CA PHE A 36 -10.72 7.13 10.27
C PHE A 36 -9.83 5.91 10.01
N ILE A 37 -10.42 4.78 9.58
CA ILE A 37 -9.66 3.57 9.25
C ILE A 37 -8.69 3.85 8.10
N PHE A 38 -9.13 4.57 7.07
CA PHE A 38 -8.31 4.96 5.93
C PHE A 38 -7.13 5.82 6.37
N ALA A 39 -7.37 6.84 7.20
CA ALA A 39 -6.33 7.73 7.70
C ALA A 39 -5.26 6.96 8.49
N ILE A 40 -5.67 6.01 9.34
CA ILE A 40 -4.74 5.18 10.12
C ILE A 40 -3.94 4.24 9.20
N GLY A 41 -4.60 3.53 8.28
CA GLY A 41 -3.95 2.58 7.38
C GLY A 41 -3.02 3.26 6.37
N TYR A 42 -3.50 4.31 5.71
CA TYR A 42 -2.74 5.00 4.67
C TYR A 42 -1.67 5.94 5.26
N GLY A 43 -1.96 6.59 6.39
CA GLY A 43 -1.14 7.68 6.93
C GLY A 43 0.31 7.31 7.26
N LEU A 44 0.57 6.05 7.61
CA LEU A 44 1.93 5.55 7.90
C LEU A 44 2.52 4.70 6.77
N SER A 45 1.80 4.50 5.67
CA SER A 45 2.23 3.60 4.59
C SER A 45 3.53 4.07 3.93
N TYR A 46 3.66 5.38 3.63
CA TYR A 46 4.85 5.94 3.00
C TYR A 46 6.14 5.68 3.79
N SER A 47 6.17 6.09 5.06
CA SER A 47 7.37 5.97 5.91
C SER A 47 7.71 4.51 6.18
N THR A 48 6.71 3.66 6.38
CA THR A 48 6.88 2.21 6.57
C THR A 48 7.50 1.57 5.33
N LEU A 49 6.96 1.85 4.13
CA LEU A 49 7.47 1.31 2.87
C LEU A 49 8.90 1.78 2.58
N ASN A 50 9.20 3.07 2.78
CA ASN A 50 10.56 3.58 2.60
C ASN A 50 11.53 2.88 3.56
N GLY A 51 11.15 2.74 4.83
CA GLY A 51 11.94 2.01 5.82
C GLY A 51 12.19 0.55 5.43
N MET A 52 11.20 -0.12 4.83
CA MET A 52 11.41 -1.47 4.28
C MET A 52 12.39 -1.48 3.10
N ALA A 53 12.29 -0.53 2.18
CA ALA A 53 13.18 -0.44 1.03
C ALA A 53 14.64 -0.23 1.47
N VAL A 54 14.87 0.68 2.42
CA VAL A 54 16.19 0.94 3.01
C VAL A 54 16.73 -0.30 3.74
N ASN A 55 15.91 -0.95 4.58
CA ASN A 55 16.33 -2.17 5.28
C ASN A 55 16.70 -3.29 4.31
N LEU A 56 15.91 -3.47 3.26
CA LEU A 56 16.17 -4.47 2.22
C LEU A 56 17.46 -4.19 1.45
N ALA A 57 17.78 -2.92 1.22
CA ALA A 57 19.02 -2.52 0.57
C ALA A 57 20.24 -2.85 1.44
N SER A 58 20.21 -2.46 2.72
CA SER A 58 21.29 -2.77 3.66
C SER A 58 21.53 -4.27 3.81
N GLU A 59 20.47 -5.09 3.87
CA GLU A 59 20.57 -6.56 3.91
C GLU A 59 21.22 -7.15 2.64
N LYS A 60 21.17 -6.44 1.50
CA LYS A 60 21.78 -6.84 0.22
C LYS A 60 23.12 -6.17 -0.05
N GLY A 61 23.68 -5.43 0.92
CA GLY A 61 24.92 -4.66 0.73
C GLY A 61 24.78 -3.49 -0.25
N LEU A 62 23.55 -3.03 -0.53
CA LEU A 62 23.26 -1.91 -1.41
C LEU A 62 23.16 -0.60 -0.62
N SER A 63 23.33 0.54 -1.31
CA SER A 63 23.20 1.85 -0.69
C SER A 63 21.78 2.14 -0.20
N ALA A 64 21.64 2.35 1.11
CA ALA A 64 20.41 2.80 1.77
C ALA A 64 19.89 4.12 1.19
N SER A 65 20.80 5.09 0.97
CA SER A 65 20.45 6.41 0.42
C SER A 65 19.91 6.31 -1.01
N ALA A 66 20.61 5.57 -1.88
CA ALA A 66 20.16 5.35 -3.26
C ALA A 66 18.80 4.67 -3.31
N SER A 67 18.56 3.69 -2.44
CA SER A 67 17.28 2.97 -2.38
C SER A 67 16.13 3.86 -1.92
N SER A 68 16.37 4.74 -0.94
CA SER A 68 15.40 5.76 -0.50
C SER A 68 15.08 6.76 -1.62
N GLN A 69 16.09 7.18 -2.40
CA GLN A 69 15.89 8.06 -3.55
C GLN A 69 15.04 7.39 -4.64
N VAL A 70 15.36 6.15 -5.01
CA VAL A 70 14.57 5.39 -6.00
C VAL A 70 13.13 5.22 -5.52
N PHE A 71 12.92 4.91 -4.23
CA PHE A 71 11.59 4.84 -3.63
C PHE A 71 10.84 6.18 -3.74
N THR A 72 11.52 7.28 -3.43
CA THR A 72 10.94 8.63 -3.48
C THR A 72 10.53 9.01 -4.90
N ILE A 73 11.36 8.70 -5.90
CA ILE A 73 11.03 8.93 -7.31
C ILE A 73 9.79 8.12 -7.70
N ALA A 74 9.75 6.82 -7.40
CA ALA A 74 8.61 5.97 -7.69
C ALA A 74 7.32 6.46 -6.99
N TYR A 75 7.42 6.90 -5.73
CA TYR A 75 6.31 7.48 -4.98
C TYR A 75 5.77 8.74 -5.67
N PHE A 76 6.64 9.68 -6.06
CA PHE A 76 6.20 10.89 -6.74
C PHE A 76 5.65 10.63 -8.14
N THR A 77 6.19 9.65 -8.88
CA THR A 77 5.60 9.20 -10.14
C THR A 77 4.16 8.73 -9.93
N GLY A 78 3.91 7.93 -8.89
CA GLY A 78 2.55 7.53 -8.51
C GLY A 78 1.68 8.72 -8.06
N LEU A 79 2.19 9.56 -7.16
CA LEU A 79 1.46 10.70 -6.59
C LEU A 79 1.00 11.69 -7.66
N PHE A 80 1.87 12.02 -8.62
CA PHE A 80 1.55 12.94 -9.70
C PHE A 80 0.88 12.28 -10.91
N GLY A 81 1.11 10.99 -11.14
CA GLY A 81 0.47 10.24 -12.23
C GLY A 81 -0.96 9.78 -11.90
N PHE A 82 -1.23 9.44 -10.63
CA PHE A 82 -2.54 8.93 -10.21
C PHE A 82 -3.71 9.90 -10.50
N PRO A 83 -3.60 11.23 -10.34
CA PRO A 83 -4.67 12.15 -10.70
C PRO A 83 -5.16 12.00 -12.15
N TYR A 84 -4.26 11.73 -13.11
CA TYR A 84 -4.65 11.48 -14.49
C TYR A 84 -5.49 10.19 -14.62
N VAL A 85 -4.99 9.09 -14.04
CA VAL A 85 -5.69 7.79 -14.04
C VAL A 85 -7.04 7.89 -13.33
N ALA A 86 -7.06 8.50 -12.15
CA ALA A 86 -8.26 8.75 -11.36
C ALA A 86 -9.27 9.59 -12.14
N SER A 87 -8.82 10.66 -12.82
CA SER A 87 -9.70 11.49 -13.65
C SER A 87 -10.36 10.68 -14.76
N VAL A 88 -9.60 9.85 -15.47
CA VAL A 88 -10.15 8.97 -16.54
C VAL A 88 -11.16 7.98 -15.96
N LEU A 89 -10.88 7.36 -14.81
CA LEU A 89 -11.79 6.41 -14.17
C LEU A 89 -13.08 7.07 -13.70
N VAL A 90 -12.97 8.25 -13.09
CA VAL A 90 -14.12 9.01 -12.59
C VAL A 90 -15.00 9.51 -13.73
N THR A 91 -14.43 9.96 -14.85
CA THR A 91 -15.22 10.47 -15.98
C THR A 91 -16.03 9.38 -16.69
N HIS A 92 -15.53 8.14 -16.74
CA HIS A 92 -16.20 7.04 -17.45
C HIS A 92 -17.07 6.17 -16.54
N GLY A 93 -16.68 5.97 -15.28
CA GLY A 93 -17.34 5.03 -14.36
C GLY A 93 -17.64 5.61 -12.97
N GLY A 94 -17.42 6.91 -12.77
CA GLY A 94 -17.64 7.57 -11.49
C GLY A 94 -16.60 7.19 -10.42
N VAL A 95 -16.82 7.71 -9.21
CA VAL A 95 -15.90 7.55 -8.07
C VAL A 95 -15.71 6.07 -7.69
N ASN A 96 -16.75 5.24 -7.85
CA ASN A 96 -16.66 3.81 -7.52
C ASN A 96 -15.63 3.06 -8.37
N TRP A 97 -15.49 3.39 -9.67
CA TRP A 97 -14.46 2.78 -10.52
C TRP A 97 -13.05 3.13 -10.06
N MET A 98 -12.82 4.38 -9.63
CA MET A 98 -11.54 4.79 -9.05
C MET A 98 -11.25 4.02 -7.75
N ILE A 99 -12.24 3.86 -6.87
CA ILE A 99 -12.09 3.10 -5.62
C ILE A 99 -11.76 1.63 -5.92
N VAL A 100 -12.47 0.98 -6.85
CA VAL A 100 -12.22 -0.41 -7.23
C VAL A 100 -10.82 -0.61 -7.84
N ALA A 101 -10.38 0.31 -8.71
CA ALA A 101 -9.02 0.27 -9.24
C ALA A 101 -7.97 0.41 -8.12
N THR A 102 -8.23 1.29 -7.14
CA THR A 102 -7.35 1.48 -5.98
C THR A 102 -7.32 0.23 -5.10
N ILE A 103 -8.47 -0.42 -4.88
CA ILE A 103 -8.57 -1.72 -4.19
C ILE A 103 -7.68 -2.75 -4.89
N ALA A 104 -7.76 -2.85 -6.23
CA ALA A 104 -6.93 -3.79 -6.99
C ALA A 104 -5.43 -3.55 -6.75
N VAL A 105 -4.98 -2.29 -6.76
CA VAL A 105 -3.58 -1.94 -6.46
C VAL A 105 -3.19 -2.33 -5.03
N VAL A 106 -4.04 -2.07 -4.03
CA VAL A 106 -3.78 -2.45 -2.63
C VAL A 106 -3.72 -3.97 -2.47
N VAL A 107 -4.59 -4.73 -3.14
CA VAL A 107 -4.56 -6.19 -3.15
C VAL A 107 -3.26 -6.70 -3.78
N ILE A 108 -2.82 -6.13 -4.90
CA ILE A 108 -1.53 -6.48 -5.52
C ILE A 108 -0.37 -6.23 -4.54
N ASN A 109 -0.38 -5.09 -3.83
CA ASN A 109 0.64 -4.78 -2.82
C ASN A 109 0.64 -5.80 -1.67
N LEU A 110 -0.53 -6.22 -1.19
CA LEU A 110 -0.65 -7.26 -0.17
C LEU A 110 -0.10 -8.60 -0.67
N LEU A 111 -0.42 -9.01 -1.90
CA LEU A 111 0.08 -10.24 -2.51
C LEU A 111 1.61 -10.21 -2.69
N MET A 112 2.16 -9.06 -3.11
CA MET A 112 3.61 -8.88 -3.20
C MET A 112 4.28 -9.00 -1.83
N LEU A 113 3.67 -8.41 -0.79
CA LEU A 113 4.21 -8.45 0.57
C LEU A 113 4.21 -9.87 1.14
N THR A 114 3.12 -10.63 0.95
CA THR A 114 3.02 -12.03 1.40
C THR A 114 3.98 -12.93 0.64
N HIS A 115 4.07 -12.82 -0.67
CA HIS A 115 5.01 -13.61 -1.48
C HIS A 115 6.48 -13.34 -1.09
N THR A 116 6.82 -12.10 -0.80
CA THR A 116 8.18 -11.74 -0.33
C THR A 116 8.47 -12.27 1.07
N SER A 117 7.44 -12.41 1.93
CA SER A 117 7.59 -13.01 3.25
C SER A 117 7.85 -14.51 3.16
N LEU A 118 7.04 -15.22 2.38
CA LEU A 118 7.15 -16.68 2.21
C LEU A 118 8.53 -17.08 1.69
N ARG A 119 9.08 -16.36 0.69
CA ARG A 119 10.42 -16.63 0.15
C ARG A 119 11.54 -16.51 1.20
N ARG A 120 11.40 -15.63 2.18
CA ARG A 120 12.39 -15.47 3.24
C ARG A 120 12.32 -16.60 4.27
N ASP A 121 11.12 -16.99 4.66
CA ASP A 121 10.93 -18.06 5.63
C ASP A 121 11.46 -19.39 5.08
N THR A 122 11.20 -19.69 3.80
CA THR A 122 11.78 -20.87 3.13
C THR A 122 13.31 -20.81 3.05
N ALA A 123 13.89 -19.65 2.73
CA ALA A 123 15.35 -19.50 2.67
C ALA A 123 16.02 -19.66 4.05
N GLN A 124 15.36 -19.21 5.13
CA GLN A 124 15.87 -19.40 6.49
C GLN A 124 15.76 -20.84 6.98
N ILE A 125 14.72 -21.58 6.57
CA ILE A 125 14.57 -23.00 6.88
C ILE A 125 15.63 -23.83 6.13
N ALA A 126 15.91 -23.52 4.87
CA ALA A 126 16.90 -24.25 4.07
C ALA A 126 18.37 -24.01 4.50
N ALA A 127 18.64 -22.94 5.26
CA ALA A 127 19.96 -22.61 5.77
C ALA A 127 20.25 -23.17 7.18
N ARG A 128 19.31 -23.89 7.78
CA ARG A 128 19.45 -24.61 9.05
C ARG A 128 19.61 -26.10 8.80
#